data_AF-A0A7I4EHQ3-F1
#
_entry.id   AF-A0A7I4EHQ3-F1
#
_cell.length_a   1.000
_cell.length_b   1.000
_cell.length_c   1.000
_cell.angle_alpha   90.00
_cell.angle_beta   90.00
_cell.angle_gamma   90.00
#
_symmetry.space_group_name_H-M   'P 1'
#
loop_
_entity.id
_entity.type
_entity.pdbx_description
1 polymer ?
#
loop_
_entity_poly.entity_id
_entity_poly.type
_entity_poly.pdbx_seq_one_letter_code
_entity_poly.pdbx_strand_id
1 'polypeptide(L)'
;MRRPQRPYSDEEATRTRTIRADLEPAPQPWPGLTYVALFLLCGFVALQMYPSTHWRHPQDRTKTWIPHDRTETDQASSTDPFYSSLSEEQGQQAQDLASQGTVSNLSNALGSQYLQDEKHDEYTLAFLKKASEQVVHIFVSTDGADFRPLAVLVNSTISNAVHPERLHFHLVLPASHHSRAKHLAAFFQDTKIDIVSENIDFKDMEKHITFRKNSKARPELQSVYNFAPFLLPLHFKDVGRFIYLDADIVVKGNIEELIQIDLGNRAAAAVEDCSQTFETYFDFNELAKIQARPEKPTWVPTEPIKPDACVFNRGVLVIDTNQWIKQQVTEAILWWMDEFQSAESVLYKYGLSQPPFLLALYGKYMKLDTPWNVRGLGRNEFSEREREFLESKYGHKPERKPFISLDADTAKILHFNGKFKPWKQTRPVGPSSNVVSRCGSKGIECAKLWWEYLSPVADGILRHDDAL
;
A
#
# COMPACT_ATOMS: atom_id res chain seq x y z
N MET A 1 15.28 -9.17 75.42
CA MET A 1 15.18 -10.38 76.28
C MET A 1 13.88 -11.09 75.90
N ARG A 2 13.78 -12.37 75.51
CA ARG A 2 14.67 -13.53 75.34
C ARG A 2 14.23 -14.28 74.05
N ARG A 3 15.20 -14.75 73.25
CA ARG A 3 15.16 -15.93 72.34
C ARG A 3 15.61 -17.17 73.17
N PRO A 4 15.61 -18.47 72.72
CA PRO A 4 15.72 -18.99 71.34
C PRO A 4 14.96 -20.32 71.00
N GLN A 5 15.33 -20.88 69.84
CA GLN A 5 14.81 -21.90 68.91
C GLN A 5 15.08 -23.41 69.16
N ARG A 6 14.31 -24.24 68.40
CA ARG A 6 14.63 -25.52 67.66
C ARG A 6 14.92 -26.81 68.47
N PRO A 7 14.89 -28.05 67.90
CA PRO A 7 14.67 -28.49 66.49
C PRO A 7 13.67 -29.68 66.32
N TYR A 8 13.37 -30.09 65.07
CA TYR A 8 12.97 -31.48 64.75
C TYR A 8 13.76 -31.95 63.52
N SER A 9 14.29 -33.16 63.60
CA SER A 9 15.30 -33.76 62.72
C SER A 9 14.76 -35.00 62.00
N ASP A 10 15.32 -35.19 60.81
CA ASP A 10 15.63 -36.40 60.02
C ASP A 10 14.47 -37.34 59.62
N GLU A 11 14.11 -37.40 58.33
CA GLU A 11 14.72 -38.30 57.32
C GLU A 11 14.63 -39.78 57.72
N GLU A 12 13.56 -40.46 57.28
CA GLU A 12 13.71 -41.82 56.74
C GLU A 12 12.49 -42.31 55.95
N ALA A 13 12.80 -42.75 54.74
CA ALA A 13 12.22 -43.91 54.07
C ALA A 13 10.78 -43.87 53.52
N THR A 14 10.72 -43.53 52.23
CA THR A 14 10.13 -44.38 51.18
C THR A 14 8.63 -44.69 51.27
N ARG A 15 7.81 -43.90 50.55
CA ARG A 15 6.61 -44.44 49.86
C ARG A 15 6.23 -43.57 48.67
N THR A 16 6.82 -43.91 47.53
CA THR A 16 6.52 -43.41 46.19
C THR A 16 5.04 -43.67 45.87
N ARG A 17 4.28 -42.61 45.58
CA ARG A 17 2.93 -42.69 45.01
C ARG A 17 3.03 -43.03 43.53
N THR A 18 2.45 -44.15 43.16
CA THR A 18 2.25 -44.64 41.78
C THR A 18 1.30 -43.71 41.02
N ILE A 19 1.80 -43.05 39.97
CA ILE A 19 0.99 -42.30 38.99
C ILE A 19 0.70 -43.26 37.81
N ARG A 20 -0.58 -43.33 37.40
CA ARG A 20 -1.05 -44.11 36.25
C ARG A 20 -0.35 -43.68 34.96
N ALA A 21 0.10 -44.68 34.21
CA ALA A 21 0.72 -44.55 32.90
C ALA A 21 -0.29 -44.84 31.80
N ASP A 22 -0.90 -43.79 31.25
CA ASP A 22 -1.56 -43.82 29.95
C ASP A 22 -0.92 -42.71 29.08
N LEU A 23 0.34 -42.92 28.69
CA LEU A 23 1.04 -42.14 27.67
C LEU A 23 1.06 -43.00 26.41
N GLU A 24 0.39 -42.56 25.35
CA GLU A 24 0.54 -43.17 24.03
C GLU A 24 2.04 -43.20 23.65
N PRO A 25 2.55 -44.30 23.08
CA PRO A 25 3.95 -44.37 22.69
C PRO A 25 4.25 -43.33 21.62
N ALA A 26 5.35 -42.59 21.78
CA ALA A 26 5.82 -41.64 20.78
C ALA A 26 5.94 -42.33 19.42
N PRO A 27 5.49 -41.70 18.32
CA PRO A 27 5.52 -42.31 17.00
C PRO A 27 6.96 -42.65 16.63
N GLN A 28 7.19 -43.90 16.21
CA GLN A 28 8.52 -44.29 15.75
C GLN A 28 8.85 -43.56 14.45
N PRO A 29 10.02 -42.89 14.37
CA PRO A 29 10.41 -42.21 13.15
C PRO A 29 10.58 -43.23 12.03
N TRP A 30 9.94 -42.96 10.89
CA TRP A 30 10.05 -43.79 9.71
C TRP A 30 11.52 -43.90 9.30
N PRO A 31 12.10 -45.12 9.22
CA PRO A 31 13.51 -45.30 8.89
C PRO A 31 13.90 -44.67 7.54
N GLY A 32 12.94 -44.52 6.63
CA GLY A 32 13.11 -43.90 5.32
C GLY A 32 13.19 -42.37 5.32
N LEU A 33 12.66 -41.69 6.34
CA LEU A 33 12.56 -40.22 6.35
C LEU A 33 13.95 -39.56 6.35
N THR A 34 14.89 -40.17 7.06
CA THR A 34 16.29 -39.71 7.12
C THR A 34 16.97 -39.80 5.76
N TYR A 35 16.67 -40.84 4.96
CA TYR A 35 17.21 -40.99 3.61
C TYR A 35 16.58 -39.99 2.62
N VAL A 36 15.28 -39.68 2.76
CA VAL A 36 14.62 -38.63 1.98
C VAL A 36 15.23 -37.26 2.29
N ALA A 37 15.45 -36.96 3.57
CA ALA A 37 16.10 -35.71 3.99
C ALA A 37 17.53 -35.60 3.43
N LEU A 38 18.30 -36.70 3.48
CA LEU A 38 19.66 -36.73 2.94
C LEU A 38 19.67 -36.53 1.42
N PHE A 39 18.73 -37.16 0.70
CA PHE A 39 18.60 -37.02 -0.76
C PHE A 39 18.23 -35.59 -1.17
N LEU A 40 17.29 -34.95 -0.46
CA LEU A 40 16.94 -33.54 -0.69
C LEU A 40 18.13 -32.62 -0.43
N LEU A 41 18.89 -32.86 0.64
CA LEU A 41 20.04 -32.04 1.00
C LEU A 41 21.18 -32.19 -0.02
N CYS A 42 21.45 -33.40 -0.50
CA CYS A 42 22.37 -33.65 -1.62
C CYS A 42 21.87 -32.99 -2.92
N GLY A 43 20.55 -33.01 -3.17
CA GLY A 43 19.94 -32.33 -4.33
C GLY A 43 20.14 -30.81 -4.30
N PHE A 44 19.93 -30.17 -3.15
CA PHE A 44 20.17 -28.73 -3.00
C PHE A 44 21.65 -28.36 -3.12
N VAL A 45 22.56 -29.19 -2.62
CA VAL A 45 24.02 -28.98 -2.81
C VAL A 45 24.41 -29.17 -4.27
N ALA A 46 23.85 -30.16 -4.97
CA ALA A 46 24.07 -30.34 -6.40
C ALA A 46 23.53 -29.15 -7.22
N LEU A 47 22.39 -28.57 -6.83
CA LEU A 47 21.84 -27.34 -7.43
C LEU A 47 22.77 -26.13 -7.25
N GLN A 48 23.54 -26.06 -6.17
CA GLN A 48 24.56 -25.02 -5.97
C GLN A 48 25.85 -25.25 -6.77
N MET A 49 26.07 -26.47 -7.27
CA MET A 49 27.22 -26.84 -8.10
C MET A 49 26.93 -26.68 -9.60
N TYR A 50 25.68 -26.41 -9.99
CA TYR A 50 25.40 -25.98 -11.36
C TYR A 50 26.02 -24.60 -11.59
N PRO A 51 26.76 -24.39 -12.69
CA PRO A 51 27.32 -23.09 -13.01
C PRO A 51 26.18 -22.07 -13.13
N SER A 52 26.31 -20.93 -12.45
CA SER A 52 25.35 -19.84 -12.51
C SER A 52 25.10 -19.46 -13.97
N THR A 53 23.89 -19.66 -14.46
CA THR A 53 23.51 -19.25 -15.83
C THR A 53 23.29 -17.74 -15.94
N HIS A 54 23.30 -17.01 -14.82
CA HIS A 54 22.99 -15.58 -14.75
C HIS A 54 23.75 -14.91 -13.59
N TRP A 55 24.24 -13.69 -13.80
CA TRP A 55 24.77 -12.83 -12.74
C TRP A 55 24.02 -11.49 -12.73
N ARG A 56 23.78 -10.91 -11.56
CA ARG A 56 23.09 -9.62 -11.38
C ARG A 56 24.08 -8.59 -10.87
N HIS A 57 24.25 -7.49 -11.61
CA HIS A 57 25.04 -6.37 -11.13
C HIS A 57 24.20 -5.55 -10.11
N PRO A 58 24.72 -5.21 -8.91
CA PRO A 58 23.99 -4.49 -7.86
C PRO A 58 23.50 -3.07 -8.20
N GLN A 59 23.74 -2.58 -9.42
CA GLN A 59 23.47 -1.19 -9.83
C GLN A 59 22.58 -1.09 -11.08
N ASP A 60 22.06 -2.20 -11.59
CA ASP A 60 21.14 -2.19 -12.73
C ASP A 60 19.75 -1.67 -12.32
N ARG A 61 19.38 -0.46 -12.79
CA ARG A 61 18.07 0.17 -12.54
C ARG A 61 16.97 -0.24 -13.54
N THR A 62 17.31 -0.99 -14.59
CA THR A 62 16.41 -1.24 -15.74
C THR A 62 15.71 -2.60 -15.73
N LYS A 63 16.10 -3.54 -14.85
CA LYS A 63 15.50 -4.88 -14.70
C LYS A 63 15.34 -5.66 -16.02
N THR A 64 16.16 -5.38 -17.02
CA THR A 64 16.15 -6.10 -18.29
C THR A 64 17.01 -7.36 -18.20
N TRP A 65 16.43 -8.50 -18.58
CA TRP A 65 17.10 -9.79 -18.61
C TRP A 65 18.00 -9.89 -19.84
N ILE A 66 19.29 -10.20 -19.64
CA ILE A 66 20.21 -10.51 -20.74
C ILE A 66 20.63 -11.98 -20.59
N PRO A 67 20.26 -12.87 -21.53
CA PRO A 67 20.76 -14.24 -21.58
C PRO A 67 22.28 -14.24 -21.80
N HIS A 68 22.99 -15.17 -21.16
CA HIS A 68 24.42 -15.35 -21.39
C HIS A 68 24.64 -15.91 -22.81
N ASP A 69 25.04 -15.06 -23.74
CA ASP A 69 25.58 -15.52 -25.03
C ASP A 69 27.04 -15.95 -24.80
N ARG A 70 27.32 -17.25 -24.88
CA ARG A 70 28.67 -17.80 -24.72
C ARG A 70 29.43 -17.75 -26.03
N THR A 71 29.66 -16.57 -26.58
CA THR A 71 30.69 -16.36 -27.60
C THR A 71 31.07 -14.90 -27.66
N GLU A 72 31.83 -14.41 -26.69
CA GLU A 72 32.67 -13.23 -26.90
C GLU A 72 33.70 -13.12 -25.77
N THR A 73 34.82 -13.83 -25.96
CA THR A 73 36.19 -13.33 -25.78
C THR A 73 37.12 -14.48 -26.10
N ASP A 74 37.72 -14.49 -27.30
CA ASP A 74 39.17 -14.40 -27.41
C ASP A 74 39.63 -14.25 -28.87
N GLN A 75 40.29 -13.11 -29.10
CA GLN A 75 41.40 -12.86 -30.02
C GLN A 75 41.20 -12.88 -31.54
N ALA A 76 41.63 -11.75 -32.11
CA ALA A 76 41.96 -11.57 -33.51
C ALA A 76 43.06 -12.54 -33.97
N SER A 77 42.82 -13.29 -35.05
CA SER A 77 43.76 -13.43 -36.17
C SER A 77 43.14 -14.19 -37.34
N SER A 78 43.19 -13.56 -38.52
CA SER A 78 43.40 -14.14 -39.86
C SER A 78 42.60 -15.37 -40.36
N THR A 79 42.07 -15.16 -41.58
CA THR A 79 41.87 -16.10 -42.71
C THR A 79 40.69 -17.08 -42.68
N ASP A 80 39.70 -16.80 -43.54
CA ASP A 80 38.93 -17.79 -44.34
C ASP A 80 39.88 -18.84 -44.97
N PRO A 81 39.45 -20.10 -45.26
CA PRO A 81 38.15 -20.43 -45.85
C PRO A 81 37.53 -21.79 -45.37
N PHE A 82 36.41 -22.16 -46.01
CA PHE A 82 35.82 -23.51 -46.15
C PHE A 82 34.56 -23.88 -45.35
N TYR A 83 33.44 -23.72 -46.06
CA TYR A 83 32.25 -24.56 -46.08
C TYR A 83 32.53 -26.08 -45.97
N SER A 84 31.50 -26.82 -45.53
CA SER A 84 31.43 -28.28 -45.27
C SER A 84 31.94 -28.62 -43.86
N SER A 85 31.16 -29.21 -42.95
CA SER A 85 30.30 -30.37 -43.09
C SER A 85 29.42 -30.48 -41.84
N LEU A 86 28.12 -30.71 -41.97
CA LEU A 86 27.28 -31.39 -40.96
C LEU A 86 25.92 -31.71 -41.64
N SER A 87 25.99 -32.66 -42.56
CA SER A 87 24.86 -33.50 -42.95
C SER A 87 25.07 -34.87 -42.31
N GLU A 88 23.96 -35.57 -42.11
CA GLU A 88 23.87 -37.00 -41.70
C GLU A 88 23.90 -37.25 -40.19
N GLU A 89 22.78 -36.95 -39.52
CA GLU A 89 22.16 -37.91 -38.57
C GLU A 89 20.76 -37.50 -38.07
N GLN A 90 20.20 -36.36 -38.51
CA GLN A 90 18.82 -35.96 -38.15
C GLN A 90 17.82 -36.04 -39.31
N GLY A 91 18.20 -36.66 -40.44
CA GLY A 91 17.38 -36.78 -41.65
C GLY A 91 16.55 -38.06 -41.76
N GLN A 92 16.75 -39.06 -40.89
CA GLN A 92 16.22 -40.41 -41.13
C GLN A 92 15.02 -40.83 -40.25
N GLN A 93 14.50 -39.97 -39.38
CA GLN A 93 13.32 -40.30 -38.54
C GLN A 93 12.05 -39.52 -38.88
N ALA A 94 12.13 -38.57 -39.83
CA ALA A 94 10.98 -37.80 -40.32
C ALA A 94 10.32 -38.43 -41.57
N GLN A 95 10.88 -39.49 -42.15
CA GLN A 95 10.37 -40.10 -43.39
C GLN A 95 9.49 -41.35 -43.18
N ASP A 96 9.43 -41.94 -41.98
CA ASP A 96 8.57 -43.12 -41.72
C ASP A 96 7.19 -42.79 -41.13
N LEU A 97 6.95 -41.54 -40.71
CA LEU A 97 5.66 -41.10 -40.15
C LEU A 97 4.73 -40.42 -41.19
N ALA A 98 5.17 -40.30 -42.44
CA ALA A 98 4.38 -39.69 -43.53
C ALA A 98 3.65 -40.72 -44.42
N SER A 99 3.57 -41.99 -44.01
CA SER A 99 2.95 -43.08 -44.80
C SER A 99 1.57 -43.53 -44.30
N GLN A 100 0.99 -42.89 -43.29
CA GLN A 100 -0.40 -43.16 -42.87
C GLN A 100 -1.22 -41.87 -42.92
N GLY A 101 -1.95 -41.72 -44.03
CA GLY A 101 -2.75 -40.55 -44.33
C GLY A 101 -3.87 -40.33 -43.33
N THR A 102 -3.74 -39.25 -42.55
CA THR A 102 -4.85 -38.47 -41.97
C THR A 102 -4.28 -37.13 -41.46
N VAL A 103 -3.98 -36.18 -42.36
CA VAL A 103 -3.66 -34.80 -41.98
C VAL A 103 -4.61 -33.85 -42.69
N SER A 104 -5.85 -33.77 -42.21
CA SER A 104 -6.78 -32.70 -42.58
C SER A 104 -7.54 -32.12 -41.39
N ASN A 105 -7.17 -32.44 -40.15
CA ASN A 105 -7.83 -31.91 -38.94
C ASN A 105 -6.89 -31.30 -37.87
N LEU A 106 -5.56 -31.23 -38.12
CA LEU A 106 -4.61 -30.61 -37.18
C LEU A 106 -4.29 -29.14 -37.48
N SER A 107 -4.45 -28.69 -38.73
CA SER A 107 -4.20 -27.29 -39.12
C SER A 107 -5.23 -26.30 -38.54
N ASN A 108 -6.48 -26.75 -38.35
CA ASN A 108 -7.55 -25.90 -37.82
C ASN A 108 -7.53 -25.77 -36.29
N ALA A 109 -6.97 -26.75 -35.57
CA ALA A 109 -6.85 -26.71 -34.11
C ALA A 109 -5.63 -25.90 -33.65
N LEU A 110 -4.48 -26.04 -34.33
CA LEU A 110 -3.26 -25.29 -34.01
C LEU A 110 -3.33 -23.83 -34.48
N GLY A 111 -3.99 -23.55 -35.61
CA GLY A 111 -4.17 -22.17 -36.11
C GLY A 111 -5.05 -21.30 -35.21
N SER A 112 -6.06 -21.88 -34.53
CA SER A 112 -6.94 -21.14 -33.62
C SER A 112 -6.25 -20.72 -32.32
N GLN A 113 -5.29 -21.51 -31.84
CA GLN A 113 -4.60 -21.25 -30.58
C GLN A 113 -3.47 -20.23 -30.77
N TYR A 114 -2.73 -20.31 -31.89
CA TYR A 114 -1.72 -19.32 -32.26
C TYR A 114 -2.32 -17.93 -32.63
N LEU A 115 -3.47 -17.90 -33.30
CA LEU A 115 -4.17 -16.63 -33.60
C LEU A 115 -4.78 -15.96 -32.35
N GLN A 116 -5.05 -16.73 -31.28
CA GLN A 116 -5.49 -16.19 -30.00
C GLN A 116 -4.32 -15.60 -29.20
N ASP A 117 -3.15 -16.25 -29.22
CA ASP A 117 -1.95 -15.73 -28.57
C ASP A 117 -1.44 -14.45 -29.25
N GLU A 118 -1.37 -14.37 -30.59
CA GLU A 118 -0.95 -13.13 -31.27
C GLU A 118 -1.89 -11.95 -31.02
N LYS A 119 -3.21 -12.18 -30.99
CA LYS A 119 -4.17 -11.14 -30.63
C LYS A 119 -4.05 -10.76 -29.16
N HIS A 120 -3.85 -11.71 -28.26
CA HIS A 120 -3.67 -11.45 -26.84
C HIS A 120 -2.40 -10.63 -26.59
N ASP A 121 -1.32 -10.94 -27.28
CA ASP A 121 -0.06 -10.19 -27.24
C ASP A 121 -0.21 -8.79 -27.84
N GLU A 122 -0.94 -8.62 -28.95
CA GLU A 122 -1.22 -7.31 -29.54
C GLU A 122 -2.11 -6.44 -28.63
N TYR A 123 -3.15 -7.01 -28.01
CA TYR A 123 -3.97 -6.31 -27.02
C TYR A 123 -3.19 -5.96 -25.77
N THR A 124 -2.31 -6.85 -25.31
CA THR A 124 -1.45 -6.63 -24.14
C THR A 124 -0.41 -5.56 -24.44
N LEU A 125 0.23 -5.58 -25.61
CA LEU A 125 1.17 -4.55 -26.06
C LEU A 125 0.48 -3.21 -26.27
N ALA A 126 -0.73 -3.17 -26.85
CA ALA A 126 -1.51 -1.95 -26.99
C ALA A 126 -1.98 -1.39 -25.63
N PHE A 127 -2.35 -2.28 -24.69
CA PHE A 127 -2.68 -1.91 -23.32
C PHE A 127 -1.46 -1.35 -22.58
N LEU A 128 -0.31 -2.03 -22.65
CA LEU A 128 0.94 -1.59 -22.05
C LEU A 128 1.43 -0.28 -22.67
N LYS A 129 1.29 -0.11 -23.99
CA LYS A 129 1.60 1.14 -24.69
C LYS A 129 0.69 2.28 -24.24
N LYS A 130 -0.63 2.06 -24.20
CA LYS A 130 -1.60 3.03 -23.69
C LYS A 130 -1.35 3.38 -22.21
N ALA A 131 -1.02 2.39 -21.39
CA ALA A 131 -0.64 2.59 -19.98
C ALA A 131 0.66 3.39 -19.86
N SER A 132 1.64 3.17 -20.76
CA SER A 132 2.91 3.90 -20.84
C SER A 132 2.79 5.32 -21.41
N GLU A 133 1.64 5.70 -21.99
CA GLU A 133 1.34 7.06 -22.46
C GLU A 133 0.32 7.82 -21.58
N GLN A 134 -0.40 7.12 -20.68
CA GLN A 134 -1.40 7.71 -19.79
C GLN A 134 -0.83 8.66 -18.71
N VAL A 135 -1.32 9.90 -18.68
CA VAL A 135 -1.07 10.85 -17.58
C VAL A 135 -1.55 10.29 -16.24
N VAL A 136 -0.72 10.41 -15.19
CA VAL A 136 -1.06 9.99 -13.83
C VAL A 136 -1.56 11.19 -13.04
N HIS A 137 -2.87 11.28 -12.90
CA HIS A 137 -3.52 12.34 -12.13
C HIS A 137 -3.42 12.07 -10.63
N ILE A 138 -2.87 13.03 -9.88
CA ILE A 138 -2.66 12.95 -8.44
C ILE A 138 -3.38 14.13 -7.79
N PHE A 139 -4.40 13.86 -7.00
CA PHE A 139 -5.13 14.88 -6.25
C PHE A 139 -4.63 14.96 -4.81
N VAL A 140 -4.45 16.18 -4.33
CA VAL A 140 -4.08 16.47 -2.95
C VAL A 140 -4.99 17.57 -2.42
N SER A 141 -5.59 17.34 -1.25
CA SER A 141 -6.45 18.34 -0.59
C SER A 141 -5.86 18.76 0.74
N THR A 142 -5.75 20.07 0.98
CA THR A 142 -5.29 20.61 2.26
C THR A 142 -5.73 22.05 2.49
N ASP A 143 -6.05 22.36 3.73
CA ASP A 143 -6.22 23.72 4.25
C ASP A 143 -5.02 24.18 5.09
N GLY A 144 -3.93 23.41 5.10
CA GLY A 144 -2.72 23.74 5.82
C GLY A 144 -2.03 24.96 5.22
N ALA A 145 -1.69 25.94 6.06
CA ALA A 145 -0.97 27.14 5.64
C ALA A 145 0.56 26.94 5.52
N ASP A 146 1.07 25.78 5.92
CA ASP A 146 2.47 25.37 5.79
C ASP A 146 2.62 24.52 4.53
N PHE A 147 3.40 24.99 3.56
CA PHE A 147 3.49 24.38 2.22
C PHE A 147 4.61 23.36 2.09
N ARG A 148 5.45 23.22 3.12
CA ARG A 148 6.55 22.24 3.13
C ARG A 148 6.06 20.78 2.99
N PRO A 149 4.93 20.34 3.57
CA PRO A 149 4.35 19.01 3.32
C PRO A 149 3.99 18.78 1.86
N LEU A 150 3.39 19.76 1.19
CA LEU A 150 3.09 19.65 -0.25
C LEU A 150 4.37 19.53 -1.07
N ALA A 151 5.40 20.34 -0.77
CA ALA A 151 6.69 20.23 -1.45
C ALA A 151 7.34 18.86 -1.26
N VAL A 152 7.31 18.31 -0.04
CA VAL A 152 7.85 16.98 0.24
C VAL A 152 7.04 15.89 -0.47
N LEU A 153 5.71 15.99 -0.48
CA LEU A 153 4.86 15.06 -1.23
C LEU A 153 5.21 15.08 -2.72
N VAL A 154 5.23 16.26 -3.35
CA VAL A 154 5.56 16.41 -4.77
C VAL A 154 6.97 15.88 -5.05
N ASN A 155 7.97 16.38 -4.31
CA ASN A 155 9.37 16.02 -4.54
C ASN A 155 9.64 14.52 -4.31
N SER A 156 9.09 13.94 -3.26
CA SER A 156 9.23 12.50 -3.00
C SER A 156 8.54 11.65 -4.06
N THR A 157 7.41 12.10 -4.59
CA THR A 157 6.70 11.40 -5.68
C THR A 157 7.50 11.44 -6.98
N ILE A 158 7.93 12.62 -7.44
CA ILE A 158 8.69 12.75 -8.70
C ILE A 158 10.06 12.07 -8.61
N SER A 159 10.71 12.11 -7.45
CA SER A 159 12.05 11.52 -7.25
C SER A 159 12.04 9.99 -7.29
N ASN A 160 10.90 9.37 -7.04
CA ASN A 160 10.75 7.91 -7.00
C ASN A 160 9.89 7.35 -8.15
N ALA A 161 9.34 8.20 -9.01
CA ALA A 161 8.65 7.78 -10.22
C ALA A 161 9.63 7.32 -11.30
N VAL A 162 9.18 6.43 -12.18
CA VAL A 162 9.95 6.02 -13.36
C VAL A 162 9.83 7.09 -14.45
N HIS A 163 8.62 7.65 -14.61
CA HIS A 163 8.27 8.66 -15.59
C HIS A 163 7.68 9.91 -14.90
N PRO A 164 8.51 10.75 -14.26
CA PRO A 164 8.04 11.93 -13.54
C PRO A 164 7.28 12.94 -14.43
N GLU A 165 7.58 13.00 -15.72
CA GLU A 165 6.93 13.87 -16.71
C GLU A 165 5.44 13.52 -16.96
N ARG A 166 5.03 12.31 -16.61
CA ARG A 166 3.63 11.85 -16.71
C ARG A 166 2.80 12.24 -15.50
N LEU A 167 3.41 12.73 -14.42
CA LEU A 167 2.72 13.06 -13.20
C LEU A 167 2.07 14.44 -13.30
N HIS A 168 0.79 14.51 -12.95
CA HIS A 168 0.02 15.75 -12.93
C HIS A 168 -0.67 15.91 -11.58
N PHE A 169 -0.20 16.89 -10.80
CA PHE A 169 -0.74 17.20 -9.49
C PHE A 169 -1.90 18.20 -9.59
N HIS A 170 -2.98 17.91 -8.88
CA HIS A 170 -4.19 18.71 -8.77
C HIS A 170 -4.39 19.09 -7.31
N LEU A 171 -4.16 20.35 -6.97
CA LEU A 171 -4.20 20.85 -5.61
C LEU A 171 -5.57 21.46 -5.29
N VAL A 172 -6.18 21.00 -4.20
CA VAL A 172 -7.45 21.52 -3.66
C VAL A 172 -7.19 22.18 -2.31
N LEU A 173 -7.25 23.51 -2.31
CA LEU A 173 -6.88 24.36 -1.16
C LEU A 173 -7.67 25.68 -1.13
N PRO A 174 -7.75 26.35 0.04
CA PRO A 174 -8.38 27.66 0.19
C PRO A 174 -7.92 28.70 -0.83
N ALA A 175 -8.83 29.57 -1.28
CA ALA A 175 -8.50 30.69 -2.17
C ALA A 175 -7.37 31.57 -1.60
N SER A 176 -7.32 31.76 -0.28
CA SER A 176 -6.25 32.48 0.43
C SER A 176 -4.85 31.86 0.23
N HIS A 177 -4.77 30.59 -0.17
CA HIS A 177 -3.52 29.87 -0.37
C HIS A 177 -3.10 29.77 -1.84
N HIS A 178 -3.91 30.24 -2.80
CA HIS A 178 -3.64 30.10 -4.24
C HIS A 178 -2.33 30.77 -4.69
N SER A 179 -2.04 31.98 -4.20
CA SER A 179 -0.79 32.69 -4.55
C SER A 179 0.45 31.87 -4.14
N ARG A 180 0.44 31.33 -2.92
CA ARG A 180 1.50 30.47 -2.40
C ARG A 180 1.61 29.15 -3.16
N ALA A 181 0.48 28.57 -3.57
CA ALA A 181 0.48 27.37 -4.41
C ALA A 181 1.07 27.62 -5.80
N LYS A 182 0.87 28.81 -6.38
CA LYS A 182 1.55 29.20 -7.63
C LYS A 182 3.06 29.33 -7.43
N HIS A 183 3.51 29.90 -6.30
CA HIS A 183 4.93 29.92 -5.96
C HIS A 183 5.50 28.50 -5.75
N LEU A 184 4.76 27.61 -5.09
CA LEU A 184 5.13 26.19 -4.97
C LEU A 184 5.30 25.56 -6.36
N ALA A 185 4.33 25.74 -7.26
CA ALA A 185 4.41 25.21 -8.62
C ALA A 185 5.64 25.71 -9.38
N ALA A 186 6.03 26.98 -9.20
CA ALA A 186 7.23 27.54 -9.82
C ALA A 186 8.55 26.90 -9.35
N PHE A 187 8.59 26.24 -8.18
CA PHE A 187 9.75 25.44 -7.74
C PHE A 187 9.89 24.13 -8.51
N PHE A 188 8.81 23.64 -9.13
CA PHE A 188 8.76 22.37 -9.84
C PHE A 188 8.44 22.60 -11.32
N GLN A 189 9.31 23.33 -12.03
CA GLN A 189 9.06 23.80 -13.40
C GLN A 189 8.74 22.68 -14.40
N ASP A 190 9.34 21.50 -14.22
CA ASP A 190 9.14 20.34 -15.09
C ASP A 190 7.98 19.43 -14.64
N THR A 191 7.21 19.85 -13.63
CA THR A 191 6.07 19.10 -13.09
C THR A 191 4.78 19.90 -13.27
N LYS A 192 3.74 19.26 -13.80
CA LYS A 192 2.42 19.90 -13.93
C LYS A 192 1.73 19.94 -12.56
N ILE A 193 1.48 21.15 -12.06
CA ILE A 193 0.81 21.39 -10.78
C ILE A 193 -0.28 22.44 -11.00
N ASP A 194 -1.54 22.01 -10.96
CA ASP A 194 -2.70 22.87 -11.11
C ASP A 194 -3.40 23.09 -9.77
N ILE A 195 -4.01 24.26 -9.60
CA ILE A 195 -4.88 24.57 -8.47
C ILE A 195 -6.31 24.49 -9.00
N VAL A 196 -7.10 23.57 -8.48
CA VAL A 196 -8.40 23.20 -9.07
C VAL A 196 -9.58 23.43 -8.13
N SER A 197 -9.36 24.15 -7.02
CA SER A 197 -10.38 24.41 -6.01
C SER A 197 -11.65 25.08 -6.54
N GLU A 198 -11.51 25.95 -7.54
CA GLU A 198 -12.64 26.71 -8.11
C GLU A 198 -13.63 25.82 -8.89
N ASN A 199 -13.19 24.62 -9.27
CA ASN A 199 -14.00 23.65 -10.00
C ASN A 199 -14.92 22.84 -9.07
N ILE A 200 -14.78 22.99 -7.75
CA ILE A 200 -15.50 22.20 -6.74
C ILE A 200 -16.45 23.11 -5.97
N ASP A 201 -17.73 22.72 -5.92
CA ASP A 201 -18.71 23.40 -5.08
C ASP A 201 -18.82 22.71 -3.71
N PHE A 202 -18.31 23.36 -2.68
CA PHE A 202 -18.36 22.85 -1.30
C PHE A 202 -19.65 23.21 -0.57
N LYS A 203 -20.51 24.10 -1.10
CA LYS A 203 -21.67 24.63 -0.36
C LYS A 203 -22.65 23.55 0.05
N ASP A 204 -22.82 22.53 -0.77
CA ASP A 204 -23.71 21.42 -0.44
C ASP A 204 -23.08 20.52 0.63
N MET A 205 -21.81 20.14 0.45
CA MET A 205 -21.03 19.36 1.41
C MET A 205 -21.03 19.97 2.82
N GLU A 206 -20.91 21.30 2.93
CA GLU A 206 -20.92 22.02 4.21
C GLU A 206 -22.17 21.72 5.07
N LYS A 207 -23.32 21.46 4.45
CA LYS A 207 -24.58 21.18 5.16
C LYS A 207 -24.56 19.84 5.88
N HIS A 208 -23.77 18.89 5.39
CA HIS A 208 -23.67 17.54 5.93
C HIS A 208 -22.58 17.42 7.02
N ILE A 209 -21.65 18.38 7.11
CA ILE A 209 -20.55 18.33 8.07
C ILE A 209 -21.07 18.69 9.46
N THR A 210 -21.17 17.69 10.31
CA THR A 210 -21.58 17.86 11.71
C THR A 210 -20.46 17.45 12.67
N PHE A 211 -20.21 18.27 13.70
CA PHE A 211 -19.32 17.93 14.81
C PHE A 211 -20.12 17.65 16.10
N ARG A 212 -19.96 16.45 16.65
CA ARG A 212 -20.55 16.06 17.94
C ARG A 212 -19.45 15.94 18.99
N LYS A 213 -19.53 16.70 20.08
CA LYS A 213 -18.48 16.76 21.14
C LYS A 213 -18.13 15.38 21.74
N ASN A 214 -19.12 14.50 21.85
CA ASN A 214 -18.99 13.14 22.39
C ASN A 214 -18.47 12.11 21.36
N SER A 215 -18.19 12.51 20.11
CA SER A 215 -17.59 11.64 19.07
C SER A 215 -16.10 11.38 19.26
N LYS A 216 -15.43 12.08 20.19
CA LYS A 216 -13.96 12.07 20.34
C LYS A 216 -13.21 12.49 19.06
N ALA A 217 -13.91 12.99 18.05
CA ALA A 217 -13.30 13.63 16.89
C ALA A 217 -12.68 14.97 17.32
N ARG A 218 -11.71 15.43 16.53
CA ARG A 218 -11.02 16.69 16.80
C ARG A 218 -11.69 17.83 16.00
N PRO A 219 -11.93 19.02 16.58
CA PRO A 219 -12.65 20.10 15.89
C PRO A 219 -12.03 20.53 14.56
N GLU A 220 -10.71 20.42 14.41
CA GLU A 220 -9.97 20.74 13.17
C GLU A 220 -10.37 19.86 11.98
N LEU A 221 -11.04 18.73 12.21
CA LEU A 221 -11.48 17.84 11.14
C LEU A 221 -12.71 18.36 10.38
N GLN A 222 -13.33 19.45 10.83
CA GLN A 222 -14.52 20.04 10.20
C GLN A 222 -14.24 20.77 8.90
N SER A 223 -12.97 21.02 8.58
CA SER A 223 -12.60 21.67 7.32
C SER A 223 -13.16 20.93 6.11
N VAL A 224 -13.83 21.65 5.22
CA VAL A 224 -14.42 21.11 3.97
C VAL A 224 -13.39 20.41 3.09
N TYR A 225 -12.12 20.82 3.18
CA TYR A 225 -11.00 20.22 2.45
C TYR A 225 -10.74 18.76 2.86
N ASN A 226 -11.12 18.34 4.08
CA ASN A 226 -11.07 16.93 4.47
C ASN A 226 -12.09 16.05 3.75
N PHE A 227 -13.13 16.66 3.16
CA PHE A 227 -14.23 16.00 2.45
C PHE A 227 -14.10 16.13 0.93
N ALA A 228 -13.15 16.93 0.43
CA ALA A 228 -12.91 17.11 -1.00
C ALA A 228 -12.83 15.79 -1.80
N PRO A 229 -12.19 14.70 -1.32
CA PRO A 229 -12.12 13.44 -2.08
C PRO A 229 -13.46 12.83 -2.43
N PHE A 230 -14.52 13.17 -1.68
CA PHE A 230 -15.87 12.66 -1.94
C PHE A 230 -16.49 13.35 -3.15
N LEU A 231 -16.05 14.57 -3.46
CA LEU A 231 -16.56 15.38 -4.55
C LEU A 231 -15.73 15.23 -5.83
N LEU A 232 -14.43 14.94 -5.70
CA LEU A 232 -13.52 14.85 -6.85
C LEU A 232 -14.06 13.99 -8.02
N PRO A 233 -14.64 12.79 -7.79
CA PRO A 233 -15.13 11.98 -8.90
C PRO A 233 -16.29 12.61 -9.68
N LEU A 234 -17.10 13.45 -9.03
CA LEU A 234 -18.22 14.14 -9.66
C LEU A 234 -17.74 15.32 -10.52
N HIS A 235 -16.74 16.06 -10.03
CA HIS A 235 -16.23 17.27 -10.69
C HIS A 235 -15.16 16.97 -11.75
N PHE A 236 -14.45 15.84 -11.65
CA PHE A 236 -13.37 15.43 -12.55
C PHE A 236 -13.66 14.09 -13.23
N LYS A 237 -14.92 13.86 -13.61
CA LYS A 237 -15.39 12.60 -14.21
C LYS A 237 -14.56 12.16 -15.43
N ASP A 238 -14.10 13.10 -16.25
CA ASP A 238 -13.39 12.84 -17.51
C ASP A 238 -11.94 12.35 -17.29
N VAL A 239 -11.41 12.47 -16.07
CA VAL A 239 -10.09 11.91 -15.70
C VAL A 239 -10.11 10.38 -15.76
N GLY A 240 -11.27 9.75 -15.56
CA GLY A 240 -11.46 8.29 -15.59
C GLY A 240 -10.88 7.57 -14.36
N ARG A 241 -9.61 7.82 -14.04
CA ARG A 241 -8.95 7.26 -12.84
C ARG A 241 -7.86 8.19 -12.32
N PHE A 242 -7.78 8.34 -11.00
CA PHE A 242 -6.75 9.15 -10.35
C PHE A 242 -6.32 8.57 -9.00
N ILE A 243 -5.21 9.08 -8.47
CA ILE A 243 -4.69 8.77 -7.14
C ILE A 243 -4.99 9.97 -6.23
N TYR A 244 -5.60 9.74 -5.07
CA TYR A 244 -5.71 10.75 -4.02
C TYR A 244 -4.69 10.48 -2.91
N LEU A 245 -4.01 11.53 -2.47
CA LEU A 245 -2.98 11.49 -1.44
C LEU A 245 -3.25 12.59 -0.40
N ASP A 246 -3.21 12.23 0.89
CA ASP A 246 -3.16 13.22 1.98
C ASP A 246 -1.80 13.96 1.94
N ALA A 247 -1.77 15.23 2.35
CA ALA A 247 -0.58 16.09 2.23
C ALA A 247 0.59 15.71 3.16
N ASP A 248 0.36 14.83 4.14
CA ASP A 248 1.32 14.42 5.16
C ASP A 248 1.95 13.04 4.90
N ILE A 249 2.28 12.78 3.63
CA ILE A 249 2.93 11.54 3.20
C ILE A 249 4.33 11.78 2.61
N VAL A 250 5.11 10.70 2.55
CA VAL A 250 6.33 10.59 1.76
C VAL A 250 6.20 9.38 0.84
N VAL A 251 6.35 9.58 -0.46
CA VAL A 251 6.33 8.51 -1.47
C VAL A 251 7.76 7.99 -1.66
N LYS A 252 7.95 6.68 -1.46
CA LYS A 252 9.21 5.94 -1.65
C LYS A 252 9.17 4.98 -2.83
N GLY A 253 7.98 4.49 -3.20
CA GLY A 253 7.78 3.59 -4.33
C GLY A 253 7.38 4.32 -5.60
N ASN A 254 7.41 3.63 -6.73
CA ASN A 254 6.96 4.17 -8.01
C ASN A 254 5.43 4.29 -8.04
N ILE A 255 4.90 5.51 -7.87
CA ILE A 255 3.45 5.77 -7.77
C ILE A 255 2.65 5.28 -8.99
N GLU A 256 3.30 5.16 -10.15
CA GLU A 256 2.67 4.68 -11.39
C GLU A 256 2.18 3.24 -11.28
N GLU A 257 2.73 2.44 -10.37
CA GLU A 257 2.24 1.09 -10.11
C GLU A 257 0.78 1.11 -9.58
N LEU A 258 0.37 2.15 -8.84
CA LEU A 258 -0.98 2.24 -8.28
C LEU A 258 -2.05 2.48 -9.35
N ILE A 259 -1.77 3.31 -10.35
CA ILE A 259 -2.77 3.66 -11.38
C ILE A 259 -3.06 2.46 -12.31
N GLN A 260 -2.08 1.57 -12.46
CA GLN A 260 -2.15 0.37 -13.30
C GLN A 260 -2.90 -0.79 -12.66
N ILE A 261 -3.23 -0.70 -11.36
CA ILE A 261 -3.96 -1.76 -10.66
C ILE A 261 -5.36 -1.92 -11.27
N ASP A 262 -5.71 -3.17 -11.57
CA ASP A 262 -7.08 -3.50 -11.97
C ASP A 262 -8.02 -3.41 -10.76
N LEU A 263 -8.97 -2.49 -10.83
CA LEU A 263 -9.99 -2.29 -9.80
C LEU A 263 -11.22 -3.18 -10.02
N GLY A 264 -11.28 -3.89 -11.16
CA GLY A 264 -12.46 -4.62 -11.59
C GLY A 264 -13.68 -3.70 -11.64
N ASN A 265 -14.73 -4.09 -10.91
CA ASN A 265 -15.97 -3.32 -10.80
C ASN A 265 -16.02 -2.41 -9.55
N ARG A 266 -14.89 -2.14 -8.88
CA ARG A 266 -14.86 -1.40 -7.62
C ARG A 266 -14.53 0.08 -7.87
N ALA A 267 -15.17 0.96 -7.13
CA ALA A 267 -15.00 2.41 -7.27
C ALA A 267 -13.67 2.94 -6.74
N ALA A 268 -13.06 2.22 -5.79
CA ALA A 268 -11.82 2.65 -5.18
C ALA A 268 -10.94 1.47 -4.74
N ALA A 269 -9.65 1.75 -4.58
CA ALA A 269 -8.70 0.91 -3.86
C ALA A 269 -8.10 1.64 -2.66
N ALA A 270 -7.86 0.91 -1.59
CA ALA A 270 -7.22 1.41 -0.38
C ALA A 270 -6.47 0.28 0.33
N VAL A 271 -5.51 0.64 1.19
CA VAL A 271 -4.82 -0.34 2.05
C VAL A 271 -5.71 -0.66 3.25
N GLU A 272 -6.04 -1.94 3.39
CA GLU A 272 -6.76 -2.46 4.55
C GLU A 272 -5.84 -2.51 5.78
N ASP A 273 -6.38 -2.15 6.92
CA ASP A 273 -5.73 -2.08 8.22
C ASP A 273 -6.56 -2.83 9.25
N CYS A 274 -6.16 -4.08 9.51
CA CYS A 274 -6.80 -4.95 10.50
C CYS A 274 -6.31 -4.74 11.94
N SER A 275 -5.35 -3.83 12.16
CA SER A 275 -4.98 -3.41 13.52
C SER A 275 -6.06 -2.53 14.17
N GLN A 276 -7.02 -2.09 13.37
CA GLN A 276 -8.22 -1.37 13.76
C GLN A 276 -9.45 -2.03 13.12
N THR A 277 -10.59 -1.96 13.79
CA THR A 277 -11.82 -2.61 13.34
C THR A 277 -13.03 -1.69 13.45
N PHE A 278 -14.12 -2.04 12.79
CA PHE A 278 -15.36 -1.26 12.81
C PHE A 278 -15.87 -0.99 14.23
N GLU A 279 -15.80 -1.96 15.16
CA GLU A 279 -16.18 -1.74 16.58
C GLU A 279 -15.39 -0.62 17.28
N THR A 280 -14.21 -0.26 16.77
CA THR A 280 -13.45 0.88 17.28
C THR A 280 -14.11 2.20 16.89
N TYR A 281 -14.73 2.25 15.71
CA TYR A 281 -15.26 3.49 15.13
C TYR A 281 -16.76 3.67 15.33
N PHE A 282 -17.55 2.60 15.37
CA PHE A 282 -19.00 2.68 15.24
C PHE A 282 -19.75 2.20 16.48
N ASP A 283 -20.91 2.82 16.75
CA ASP A 283 -21.91 2.27 17.67
C ASP A 283 -22.77 1.22 16.94
N PHE A 284 -22.57 -0.04 17.30
CA PHE A 284 -23.25 -1.16 16.64
C PHE A 284 -24.74 -1.25 16.97
N ASN A 285 -25.19 -0.67 18.08
CA ASN A 285 -26.62 -0.61 18.37
C ASN A 285 -27.30 0.39 17.43
N GLU A 286 -26.70 1.57 17.22
CA GLU A 286 -27.23 2.54 16.25
C GLU A 286 -27.14 2.03 14.81
N LEU A 287 -26.01 1.41 14.42
CA LEU A 287 -25.90 0.80 13.10
C LEU A 287 -26.96 -0.28 12.87
N ALA A 288 -27.22 -1.14 13.86
CA ALA A 288 -28.25 -2.18 13.76
C ALA A 288 -29.65 -1.57 13.60
N LYS A 289 -29.98 -0.49 14.32
CA LYS A 289 -31.25 0.24 14.14
C LYS A 289 -31.39 0.75 12.70
N ILE A 290 -30.34 1.34 12.14
CA ILE A 290 -30.33 1.85 10.75
C ILE A 290 -30.49 0.69 9.76
N GLN A 291 -29.72 -0.39 9.90
CA GLN A 291 -29.79 -1.57 9.03
C GLN A 291 -31.15 -2.28 9.12
N ALA A 292 -31.83 -2.24 10.27
CA ALA A 292 -33.14 -2.85 10.46
C ALA A 292 -34.30 -2.06 9.82
N ARG A 293 -34.08 -0.82 9.35
CA ARG A 293 -35.16 -0.02 8.73
C ARG A 293 -35.70 -0.72 7.46
N PRO A 294 -37.03 -0.76 7.28
CA PRO A 294 -37.65 -1.41 6.11
C PRO A 294 -37.32 -0.67 4.81
N GLU A 295 -37.33 0.67 4.85
CA GLU A 295 -36.89 1.52 3.77
C GLU A 295 -35.47 2.01 4.06
N LYS A 296 -34.53 1.60 3.22
CA LYS A 296 -33.13 2.04 3.27
C LYS A 296 -32.53 2.00 1.85
N PRO A 297 -31.56 2.86 1.54
CA PRO A 297 -30.90 2.87 0.24
C PRO A 297 -30.13 1.58 -0.05
N THR A 298 -29.86 1.29 -1.33
CA THR A 298 -29.20 0.07 -1.80
C THR A 298 -27.72 -0.02 -1.40
N TRP A 299 -27.09 1.08 -1.00
CA TRP A 299 -25.72 1.06 -0.49
C TRP A 299 -25.61 0.48 0.91
N VAL A 300 -26.70 0.48 1.70
CA VAL A 300 -26.73 -0.16 3.02
C VAL A 300 -26.72 -1.67 2.83
N PRO A 301 -25.73 -2.39 3.38
CA PRO A 301 -25.64 -3.85 3.22
C PRO A 301 -26.88 -4.56 3.77
N THR A 302 -27.34 -5.59 3.06
CA THR A 302 -28.41 -6.48 3.51
C THR A 302 -27.95 -7.35 4.67
N GLU A 303 -26.71 -7.82 4.61
CA GLU A 303 -26.07 -8.55 5.69
C GLU A 303 -25.58 -7.59 6.79
N PRO A 304 -25.60 -8.01 8.07
CA PRO A 304 -25.08 -7.20 9.16
C PRO A 304 -23.61 -6.80 8.94
N ILE A 305 -23.30 -5.53 9.18
CA ILE A 305 -21.91 -5.09 9.25
C ILE A 305 -21.25 -5.83 10.41
N LYS A 306 -20.04 -6.35 10.19
CA LYS A 306 -19.32 -7.11 11.22
C LYS A 306 -18.47 -6.20 12.14
N PRO A 307 -18.55 -6.35 13.47
CA PRO A 307 -17.72 -5.61 14.43
C PRO A 307 -16.21 -5.74 14.21
N ASP A 308 -15.76 -6.94 13.83
CA ASP A 308 -14.37 -7.30 13.61
C ASP A 308 -13.85 -6.99 12.20
N ALA A 309 -14.68 -6.40 11.33
CA ALA A 309 -14.25 -6.01 9.99
C ALA A 309 -13.10 -5.01 10.07
N CYS A 310 -12.06 -5.22 9.25
CA CYS A 310 -10.95 -4.29 9.13
C CYS A 310 -11.41 -2.97 8.52
N VAL A 311 -10.70 -1.89 8.85
CA VAL A 311 -10.92 -0.57 8.24
C VAL A 311 -9.84 -0.29 7.19
N PHE A 312 -9.97 0.77 6.41
CA PHE A 312 -8.88 1.31 5.61
C PHE A 312 -8.66 2.78 5.94
N ASN A 313 -7.47 3.30 5.66
CA ASN A 313 -7.17 4.72 5.80
C ASN A 313 -7.42 5.46 4.46
N ARG A 314 -8.08 6.62 4.53
CA ARG A 314 -8.46 7.41 3.34
C ARG A 314 -7.35 8.26 2.72
N GLY A 315 -6.14 8.25 3.29
CA GLY A 315 -5.06 9.14 2.85
C GLY A 315 -4.26 8.66 1.66
N VAL A 316 -4.51 7.43 1.19
CA VAL A 316 -4.01 6.92 -0.09
C VAL A 316 -5.14 6.14 -0.74
N LEU A 317 -5.64 6.65 -1.86
CA LEU A 317 -6.74 6.03 -2.61
C LEU A 317 -6.42 5.99 -4.10
N VAL A 318 -6.81 4.92 -4.77
CA VAL A 318 -6.95 4.91 -6.24
C VAL A 318 -8.44 4.94 -6.53
N ILE A 319 -8.92 5.90 -7.31
CA ILE A 319 -10.34 6.12 -7.54
C ILE A 319 -10.64 6.01 -9.02
N ASP A 320 -11.64 5.20 -9.37
CA ASP A 320 -12.23 5.10 -10.70
C ASP A 320 -13.49 5.96 -10.74
N THR A 321 -13.47 7.07 -11.49
CA THR A 321 -14.55 8.06 -11.49
C THR A 321 -15.85 7.49 -12.04
N ASN A 322 -15.76 6.63 -13.05
CA ASN A 322 -16.92 6.01 -13.68
C ASN A 322 -17.61 5.04 -12.72
N GLN A 323 -16.85 4.15 -12.09
CA GLN A 323 -17.41 3.22 -11.10
C GLN A 323 -17.94 3.95 -9.87
N TRP A 324 -17.27 5.02 -9.43
CA TRP A 324 -17.71 5.84 -8.31
C TRP A 324 -19.08 6.48 -8.56
N ILE A 325 -19.25 7.14 -9.71
CA ILE A 325 -20.54 7.75 -10.09
C ILE A 325 -21.60 6.66 -10.27
N LYS A 326 -21.29 5.58 -10.98
CA LYS A 326 -22.23 4.48 -11.23
C LYS A 326 -22.76 3.86 -9.94
N GLN A 327 -21.92 3.77 -8.91
CA GLN A 327 -22.26 3.17 -7.61
C GLN A 327 -22.79 4.18 -6.60
N GLN A 328 -22.95 5.46 -6.99
CA GLN A 328 -23.49 6.52 -6.14
C GLN A 328 -22.72 6.65 -4.82
N VAL A 329 -21.38 6.57 -4.89
CA VAL A 329 -20.54 6.51 -3.69
C VAL A 329 -20.59 7.85 -2.94
N THR A 330 -20.62 8.99 -3.63
CA THR A 330 -20.73 10.30 -2.98
C THR A 330 -22.04 10.44 -2.23
N GLU A 331 -23.15 10.05 -2.85
CA GLU A 331 -24.49 10.07 -2.29
C GLU A 331 -24.59 9.16 -1.06
N ALA A 332 -23.98 7.97 -1.12
CA ALA A 332 -23.89 7.07 0.02
C ALA A 332 -23.11 7.68 1.20
N ILE A 333 -22.00 8.37 0.93
CA ILE A 333 -21.20 9.06 1.95
C ILE A 333 -22.02 10.18 2.60
N LEU A 334 -22.66 11.05 1.80
CA LEU A 334 -23.47 12.15 2.30
C LEU A 334 -24.65 11.64 3.14
N TRP A 335 -25.31 10.57 2.69
CA TRP A 335 -26.38 9.94 3.45
C TRP A 335 -25.90 9.43 4.82
N TRP A 336 -24.73 8.79 4.90
CA TRP A 336 -24.16 8.35 6.18
C TRP A 336 -23.75 9.51 7.10
N MET A 337 -23.37 10.67 6.53
CA MET A 337 -23.12 11.89 7.30
C MET A 337 -24.43 12.44 7.89
N ASP A 338 -25.53 12.40 7.14
CA ASP A 338 -26.86 12.80 7.62
C ASP A 338 -27.41 11.87 8.69
N GLU A 339 -27.18 10.56 8.56
CA GLU A 339 -27.49 9.58 9.62
C GLU A 339 -26.72 9.89 10.91
N PHE A 340 -25.44 10.28 10.81
CA PHE A 340 -24.67 10.68 11.99
C PHE A 340 -25.20 11.95 12.67
N GLN A 341 -25.66 12.91 11.87
CA GLN A 341 -26.26 14.15 12.35
C GLN A 341 -27.60 13.91 13.05
N SER A 342 -28.44 13.03 12.49
CA SER A 342 -29.79 12.74 12.99
C SER A 342 -29.84 11.67 14.09
N ALA A 343 -28.78 10.85 14.25
CA ALA A 343 -28.76 9.76 15.23
C ALA A 343 -28.89 10.23 16.68
N GLU A 344 -29.73 9.54 17.45
CA GLU A 344 -29.96 9.80 18.88
C GLU A 344 -28.66 9.77 19.68
N SER A 345 -27.85 8.73 19.46
CA SER A 345 -26.52 8.60 20.01
C SER A 345 -25.44 8.73 18.92
N VAL A 346 -24.17 8.79 19.33
CA VAL A 346 -23.06 9.02 18.40
C VAL A 346 -22.83 7.78 17.55
N LEU A 347 -23.25 7.85 16.28
CA LEU A 347 -23.09 6.76 15.33
C LEU A 347 -21.62 6.35 15.12
N TYR A 348 -20.69 7.32 15.05
CA TYR A 348 -19.26 7.03 14.89
C TYR A 348 -18.31 8.01 15.60
N LYS A 349 -17.08 7.56 15.82
CA LYS A 349 -16.04 8.21 16.63
C LYS A 349 -14.72 8.37 15.88
N TYR A 350 -13.81 9.17 16.45
CA TYR A 350 -12.39 9.32 16.04
C TYR A 350 -12.13 9.91 14.64
N GLY A 351 -13.15 10.33 13.92
CA GLY A 351 -13.03 11.02 12.63
C GLY A 351 -14.37 11.59 12.17
N LEU A 352 -14.33 12.52 11.21
CA LEU A 352 -15.53 13.07 10.58
C LEU A 352 -15.69 12.59 9.14
N SER A 353 -14.62 12.61 8.35
CA SER A 353 -14.64 12.15 6.96
C SER A 353 -14.39 10.65 6.80
N GLN A 354 -13.52 10.05 7.61
CA GLN A 354 -13.17 8.63 7.47
C GLN A 354 -14.35 7.67 7.76
N PRO A 355 -15.12 7.81 8.85
CA PRO A 355 -16.22 6.87 9.14
C PRO A 355 -17.31 6.75 8.06
N PRO A 356 -17.92 7.85 7.53
CA PRO A 356 -18.93 7.72 6.48
C PRO A 356 -18.34 7.11 5.21
N PHE A 357 -17.05 7.33 4.95
CA PHE A 357 -16.35 6.71 3.82
C PHE A 357 -16.16 5.20 3.99
N LEU A 358 -15.82 4.74 5.20
CA LEU A 358 -15.76 3.31 5.53
C LEU A 358 -17.12 2.62 5.36
N LEU A 359 -18.21 3.29 5.76
CA LEU A 359 -19.57 2.75 5.63
C LEU A 359 -20.02 2.67 4.17
N ALA A 360 -19.77 3.72 3.38
CA ALA A 360 -20.14 3.76 1.95
C ALA A 360 -19.43 2.67 1.12
N LEU A 361 -18.17 2.37 1.44
CA LEU A 361 -17.34 1.39 0.74
C LEU A 361 -17.26 0.03 1.43
N TYR A 362 -18.09 -0.25 2.44
CA TYR A 362 -18.04 -1.52 3.19
C TYR A 362 -18.14 -2.73 2.25
N GLY A 363 -17.06 -3.52 2.17
CA GLY A 363 -16.95 -4.70 1.30
C GLY A 363 -16.87 -4.39 -0.21
N LYS A 364 -16.75 -3.13 -0.62
CA LYS A 364 -16.88 -2.68 -2.03
C LYS A 364 -15.62 -1.98 -2.58
N TYR A 365 -14.46 -2.19 -1.97
CA TYR A 365 -13.19 -1.59 -2.38
C TYR A 365 -12.11 -2.64 -2.67
N MET A 366 -11.16 -2.29 -3.54
CA MET A 366 -10.01 -3.13 -3.85
C MET A 366 -8.96 -2.97 -2.76
N LYS A 367 -8.44 -4.09 -2.25
CA LYS A 367 -7.44 -4.08 -1.19
C LYS A 367 -6.06 -3.94 -1.82
N LEU A 368 -5.37 -2.85 -1.48
CA LEU A 368 -3.98 -2.61 -1.86
C LEU A 368 -3.03 -3.29 -0.87
N ASP A 369 -1.82 -3.63 -1.34
CA ASP A 369 -0.77 -4.16 -0.48
C ASP A 369 -0.37 -3.16 0.61
N THR A 370 -0.08 -3.67 1.81
CA THR A 370 0.28 -2.87 3.00
C THR A 370 1.33 -1.77 2.76
N PRO A 371 2.41 -1.99 1.97
CA PRO A 371 3.43 -0.96 1.73
C PRO A 371 2.90 0.35 1.14
N TRP A 372 1.73 0.35 0.49
CA TRP A 372 1.16 1.54 -0.15
C TRP A 372 0.56 2.56 0.82
N ASN A 373 0.44 2.24 2.12
CA ASN A 373 0.00 3.21 3.12
C ASN A 373 0.47 2.76 4.52
N VAL A 374 1.77 2.89 4.78
CA VAL A 374 2.35 2.62 6.10
C VAL A 374 2.10 3.81 7.01
N ARG A 375 0.97 3.75 7.69
CA ARG A 375 0.47 4.77 8.63
C ARG A 375 1.03 4.61 10.04
N GLY A 376 0.66 5.52 10.94
CA GLY A 376 1.02 5.47 12.36
C GLY A 376 2.15 6.43 12.73
N LEU A 377 2.89 6.93 11.74
CA LEU A 377 3.98 7.87 11.98
C LEU A 377 3.44 9.18 12.56
N GLY A 378 4.15 9.70 13.56
CA GLY A 378 3.76 10.92 14.26
C GLY A 378 2.70 10.74 15.35
N ARG A 379 2.29 9.52 15.70
CA ARG A 379 1.41 9.26 16.86
C ARG A 379 2.22 9.20 18.14
N ASN A 380 1.62 9.58 19.26
CA ASN A 380 2.22 9.44 20.60
C ASN A 380 2.30 7.96 21.02
N GLU A 381 1.25 7.20 20.72
CA GLU A 381 1.09 5.82 21.11
C GLU A 381 0.26 5.04 20.09
N PHE A 382 0.48 3.74 20.05
CA PHE A 382 -0.41 2.78 19.40
C PHE A 382 -1.54 2.43 20.35
N SER A 383 -2.75 2.19 19.84
CA SER A 383 -3.83 1.65 20.66
C SER A 383 -3.46 0.26 21.22
N GLU A 384 -4.03 -0.18 22.34
CA GLU A 384 -3.71 -1.51 22.88
C GLU A 384 -3.99 -2.63 21.87
N ARG A 385 -5.11 -2.57 21.13
CA ARG A 385 -5.41 -3.51 20.03
C ARG A 385 -4.33 -3.51 18.96
N GLU A 386 -3.88 -2.32 18.54
CA GLU A 386 -2.83 -2.19 17.54
C GLU A 386 -1.51 -2.77 18.06
N ARG A 387 -1.22 -2.63 19.35
CA ARG A 387 -0.03 -3.25 19.97
C ARG A 387 -0.13 -4.77 20.03
N GLU A 388 -1.28 -5.32 20.38
CA GLU A 388 -1.53 -6.77 20.36
C GLU A 388 -1.43 -7.34 18.94
N PHE A 389 -2.01 -6.63 17.95
CA PHE A 389 -1.89 -6.98 16.55
C PHE A 389 -0.42 -7.01 16.10
N LEU A 390 0.34 -5.96 16.40
CA LEU A 390 1.75 -5.89 16.04
C LEU A 390 2.59 -6.94 16.79
N GLU A 391 2.32 -7.20 18.07
CA GLU A 391 2.98 -8.27 18.82
C GLU A 391 2.70 -9.64 18.21
N SER A 392 1.45 -9.92 17.81
CA SER A 392 1.11 -11.18 17.14
C SER A 392 1.81 -11.34 15.78
N LYS A 393 2.04 -10.23 15.07
CA LYS A 393 2.66 -10.22 13.75
C LYS A 393 4.19 -10.30 13.80
N TYR A 394 4.83 -9.66 14.78
CA TYR A 394 6.30 -9.52 14.84
C TYR A 394 6.96 -10.11 16.10
N GLY A 395 6.19 -10.71 17.00
CA GLY A 395 6.69 -11.33 18.24
C GLY A 395 7.17 -10.33 19.31
N HIS A 396 6.92 -9.03 19.16
CA HIS A 396 7.24 -8.01 20.16
C HIS A 396 6.36 -6.77 20.04
N LYS A 397 6.16 -6.05 21.15
CA LYS A 397 5.44 -4.77 21.16
C LYS A 397 6.34 -3.63 20.69
N PRO A 398 5.85 -2.71 19.84
CA PRO A 398 6.61 -1.53 19.48
C PRO A 398 6.79 -0.60 20.69
N GLU A 399 7.90 0.14 20.70
CA GLU A 399 8.12 1.23 21.66
C GLU A 399 7.09 2.35 21.47
N ARG A 400 6.82 3.11 22.54
CA ARG A 400 5.94 4.29 22.51
C ARG A 400 6.74 5.55 22.20
N LYS A 401 7.18 5.71 20.95
CA LYS A 401 7.85 6.93 20.47
C LYS A 401 7.18 7.43 19.19
N PRO A 402 7.20 8.76 18.95
CA PRO A 402 6.71 9.30 17.70
C PRO A 402 7.53 8.79 16.52
N PHE A 403 6.87 8.65 15.37
CA PHE A 403 7.50 8.25 14.10
C PHE A 403 8.06 6.82 14.05
N ILE A 404 7.52 5.91 14.87
CA ILE A 404 7.75 4.47 14.70
C ILE A 404 6.69 3.88 13.76
N SER A 405 7.14 3.06 12.82
CA SER A 405 6.34 2.01 12.19
C SER A 405 7.18 0.74 12.05
N LEU A 406 6.58 -0.43 12.22
CA LEU A 406 7.27 -1.73 12.05
C LEU A 406 7.36 -2.15 10.57
N ASP A 407 6.52 -1.59 9.69
CA ASP A 407 6.50 -1.85 8.25
C ASP A 407 7.24 -0.74 7.44
N ALA A 408 7.95 0.15 8.11
CA ALA A 408 8.51 1.37 7.50
C ALA A 408 9.66 1.11 6.51
N ASP A 409 10.36 0.00 6.68
CA ASP A 409 11.49 -0.41 5.84
C ASP A 409 11.01 -0.79 4.42
N THR A 410 9.95 -1.60 4.35
CA THR A 410 9.31 -2.06 3.11
C THR A 410 8.28 -1.09 2.55
N ALA A 411 7.94 -0.03 3.28
CA ALA A 411 6.96 0.98 2.87
C ALA A 411 7.29 1.59 1.49
N LYS A 412 6.28 1.64 0.62
CA LYS A 412 6.23 2.46 -0.60
C LYS A 412 5.64 3.84 -0.33
N ILE A 413 4.77 3.99 0.66
CA ILE A 413 4.32 5.29 1.16
C ILE A 413 4.36 5.28 2.69
N LEU A 414 5.01 6.30 3.24
CA LEU A 414 5.03 6.59 4.67
C LEU A 414 4.00 7.67 4.98
N HIS A 415 3.10 7.43 5.91
CA HIS A 415 2.01 8.34 6.21
C HIS A 415 2.10 8.87 7.64
N PHE A 416 2.40 10.17 7.77
CA PHE A 416 2.61 10.89 9.03
C PHE A 416 1.31 11.35 9.68
N ASN A 417 0.29 10.48 9.72
CA ASN A 417 -1.09 10.79 10.13
C ASN A 417 -1.32 11.03 11.63
N GLY A 418 -0.25 11.08 12.43
CA GLY A 418 -0.36 11.46 13.83
C GLY A 418 -0.25 12.96 14.09
N LYS A 419 -0.31 13.35 15.37
CA LYS A 419 -0.25 14.75 15.83
C LYS A 419 1.15 15.35 15.68
N PHE A 420 2.19 14.56 15.89
CA PHE A 420 3.57 15.00 15.69
C PHE A 420 3.90 15.00 14.21
N LYS A 421 4.47 16.09 13.72
CA LYS A 421 4.84 16.25 12.32
C LYS A 421 6.33 16.58 12.21
N PRO A 422 7.07 16.00 11.24
CA PRO A 422 8.50 16.31 11.07
C PRO A 422 8.78 17.82 10.92
N TRP A 423 7.97 18.53 10.14
CA TRP A 423 8.10 19.98 9.88
C TRP A 423 7.69 20.90 11.03
N LYS A 424 7.14 20.35 12.12
CA LYS A 424 6.91 21.09 13.37
C LYS A 424 8.10 21.01 14.32
N GLN A 425 9.14 20.26 13.95
CA GLN A 425 10.40 20.14 14.69
C GLN A 425 11.50 20.88 13.94
N THR A 426 12.62 21.15 14.62
CA THR A 426 13.82 21.66 13.97
C THR A 426 14.39 20.59 13.04
N ARG A 427 14.80 21.00 11.83
CA ARG A 427 15.52 20.13 10.89
C ARG A 427 16.72 19.47 11.61
N PRO A 428 16.83 18.13 11.63
CA PRO A 428 17.95 17.46 12.28
C PRO A 428 19.28 17.79 11.60
N VAL A 429 20.34 17.99 12.40
CA VAL A 429 21.72 18.20 11.92
C VAL A 429 22.56 16.98 12.30
N GLY A 430 23.30 16.42 11.34
CA GLY A 430 24.18 15.27 11.57
C GLY A 430 23.46 13.90 11.58
N PRO A 431 24.19 12.81 11.86
CA PRO A 431 23.62 11.45 11.92
C PRO A 431 22.68 11.28 13.14
N SER A 432 21.63 10.46 12.98
CA SER A 432 20.71 10.15 14.09
C SER A 432 21.42 9.26 15.10
N SER A 433 21.55 9.71 16.35
CA SER A 433 22.25 8.97 17.41
C SER A 433 21.48 7.75 17.93
N ASN A 434 20.19 7.60 17.59
CA ASN A 434 19.35 6.44 17.90
C ASN A 434 18.25 6.25 16.83
N VAL A 435 18.45 5.35 15.86
CA VAL A 435 17.43 5.07 14.83
C VAL A 435 16.39 4.11 15.38
N VAL A 436 15.20 4.63 15.69
CA VAL A 436 14.10 3.87 16.32
C VAL A 436 13.24 3.13 15.28
N SER A 437 13.09 3.70 14.09
CA SER A 437 12.42 3.06 12.94
C SER A 437 13.15 3.44 11.66
N ARG A 438 13.49 2.43 10.86
CA ARG A 438 14.26 2.59 9.62
C ARG A 438 13.29 2.77 8.46
N CYS A 439 13.32 3.95 7.85
CA CYS A 439 12.35 4.34 6.84
C CYS A 439 12.90 4.45 5.42
N GLY A 440 14.14 4.05 5.18
CA GLY A 440 14.77 4.07 3.85
C GLY A 440 15.94 3.11 3.75
N SER A 441 16.46 2.92 2.54
CA SER A 441 17.54 1.95 2.24
C SER A 441 18.81 2.16 3.07
N LYS A 442 19.08 3.41 3.47
CA LYS A 442 20.23 3.81 4.29
C LYS A 442 20.00 3.67 5.80
N GLY A 443 18.85 3.13 6.23
CA GLY A 443 18.52 2.98 7.65
C GLY A 443 18.30 4.31 8.37
N ILE A 444 17.79 5.32 7.67
CA ILE A 444 17.52 6.66 8.23
C ILE A 444 16.20 6.63 9.01
N GLU A 445 16.13 7.40 10.10
CA GLU A 445 14.90 7.62 10.85
C GLU A 445 13.80 8.26 9.99
N CYS A 446 12.55 7.83 10.16
CA CYS A 446 11.40 8.30 9.38
C CYS A 446 11.22 9.82 9.38
N ALA A 447 11.31 10.47 10.55
CA ALA A 447 11.20 11.92 10.64
C ALA A 447 12.35 12.63 9.91
N LYS A 448 13.56 12.07 9.95
CA LYS A 448 14.72 12.61 9.23
C LYS A 448 14.59 12.42 7.73
N LEU A 449 14.12 11.26 7.27
CA LEU A 449 13.89 10.99 5.84
C LEU A 449 12.96 12.02 5.21
N TRP A 450 11.92 12.47 5.94
CA TRP A 450 11.02 13.52 5.46
C TRP A 450 11.79 14.79 5.05
N TRP A 451 12.80 15.18 5.82
CA TRP A 451 13.63 16.36 5.55
C TRP A 451 14.59 16.19 4.37
N GLU A 452 14.93 14.96 3.98
CA GLU A 452 15.78 14.69 2.80
C GLU A 452 15.09 15.10 1.50
N TYR A 453 13.75 15.14 1.49
CA TYR A 453 12.95 15.60 0.35
C TYR A 453 12.67 17.11 0.37
N LEU A 454 13.24 17.87 1.30
CA LEU A 454 13.06 19.33 1.38
C LEU A 454 14.41 20.04 1.44
N SER A 455 14.75 20.76 0.38
CA SER A 455 15.98 21.55 0.37
C SER A 455 15.96 22.63 1.47
N PRO A 456 17.11 23.06 2.01
CA PRO A 456 17.16 24.15 2.99
C PRO A 456 16.57 25.46 2.47
N VAL A 457 16.73 25.73 1.17
CA VAL A 457 16.17 26.91 0.49
C VAL A 457 14.64 26.83 0.47
N ALA A 458 14.08 25.69 0.05
CA ALA A 458 12.63 25.50 0.00
C ALA A 458 12.00 25.54 1.40
N ASP A 459 12.68 25.03 2.43
CA ASP A 459 12.22 25.10 3.82
C ASP A 459 12.10 26.54 4.33
N GLY A 460 13.05 27.41 3.99
CA GLY A 460 12.95 28.83 4.31
C GLY A 460 11.75 29.51 3.64
N ILE A 461 11.54 29.26 2.35
CA ILE A 461 10.52 29.98 1.56
C ILE A 461 9.10 29.44 1.78
N LEU A 462 8.95 28.13 1.97
CA LEU A 462 7.65 27.47 2.03
C LEU A 462 7.10 27.35 3.45
N ARG A 463 7.91 27.71 4.45
CA ARG A 463 7.46 27.86 5.83
C ARG A 463 6.40 28.95 5.89
N HIS A 464 5.51 28.82 6.86
CA HIS A 464 4.46 29.79 7.07
C HIS A 464 5.06 31.10 7.60
N ASP A 465 5.26 32.08 6.72
CA ASP A 465 5.55 33.46 7.09
C ASP A 465 4.45 34.36 6.50
N ASP A 466 3.87 35.22 7.34
CA ASP A 466 2.92 36.29 7.00
C ASP A 466 3.59 37.43 6.18
N ALA A 467 4.66 37.13 5.44
CA ALA A 467 5.55 38.12 4.83
C ALA A 467 5.99 37.69 3.42
N LEU A 468 5.04 37.65 2.48
CA LEU A 468 5.29 37.91 1.04
C LEU A 468 4.06 38.59 0.44
#